data_AF-A0A1G4FP69-F1
#
_entry.id   AF-A0A1G4FP69-F1
#
_cell.length_a   1.000
_cell.length_b   1.000
_cell.length_c   1.000
_cell.angle_alpha   90.00
_cell.angle_beta   90.00
_cell.angle_gamma   90.00
#
_symmetry.space_group_name_H-M   'P 1'
#
loop_
_entity.id
_entity.type
_entity.pdbx_description
1 polymer ?
#
loop_
_entity_poly.entity_id
_entity_poly.type
_entity_poly.pdbx_seq_one_letter_code
_entity_poly.pdbx_strand_id
1 'polypeptide(L)'
;MQQSVLANTLNNREMKEKLCEERDFEYIFETYYKRVYNYIYYRINCKCSAEDLTSQVFEKVMIKIDTYSEKKSPFETWLFSIARNIVNDYFRSLKRHKFFSLDSIKELISMER
;
A
#
# COMPACT_ATOMS: atom_id res chain seq x y z
N MET A 1 -23.08 23.85 38.24
CA MET A 1 -21.78 23.13 38.28
C MET A 1 -21.99 21.65 37.91
N GLN A 2 -22.59 21.35 36.76
CA GLN A 2 -22.83 19.98 36.26
C GLN A 2 -22.93 20.03 34.73
N GLN A 3 -21.81 20.09 34.00
CA GLN A 3 -21.81 19.86 32.54
C GLN A 3 -20.50 19.23 31.98
N SER A 4 -19.56 18.73 32.80
CA SER A 4 -18.28 18.21 32.28
C SER A 4 -18.10 16.69 32.27
N VAL A 5 -19.07 15.89 32.75
CA VAL A 5 -18.85 14.43 32.90
C VAL A 5 -19.23 13.63 31.64
N LEU A 6 -20.06 14.18 30.74
CA LEU A 6 -20.53 13.45 29.54
C LEU A 6 -19.54 13.42 28.37
N ALA A 7 -18.53 14.29 28.34
CA ALA A 7 -17.53 14.32 27.27
C ALA A 7 -16.43 13.26 27.41
N ASN A 8 -16.14 12.80 28.64
CA ASN A 8 -15.06 11.83 28.87
C ASN A 8 -15.46 10.36 28.65
N THR A 9 -16.75 10.03 28.65
CA THR A 9 -17.22 8.65 28.48
C THR A 9 -17.41 8.25 27.01
N LEU A 10 -17.74 9.21 26.14
CA LEU A 10 -17.83 8.98 24.68
C LEU A 10 -16.46 8.69 24.06
N ASN A 11 -15.40 9.30 24.59
CA ASN A 11 -14.02 9.04 24.17
C ASN A 11 -13.61 7.58 24.37
N ASN A 12 -14.06 6.93 25.46
CA ASN A 12 -13.56 5.60 25.82
C ASN A 12 -13.99 4.49 24.86
N ARG A 13 -15.13 4.63 24.17
CA ARG A 13 -15.60 3.61 23.22
C ARG A 13 -14.88 3.73 21.89
N GLU A 14 -14.84 4.93 21.31
CA GLU A 14 -14.11 5.20 20.08
C GLU A 14 -12.60 4.96 20.25
N MET A 15 -12.04 5.32 21.41
CA MET A 15 -10.64 5.01 21.74
C MET A 15 -10.42 3.50 21.83
N LYS A 16 -11.37 2.74 22.37
CA LYS A 16 -11.24 1.28 22.51
C LYS A 16 -11.41 0.55 21.18
N GLU A 17 -12.32 1.00 20.32
CA GLU A 17 -12.50 0.50 18.96
C GLU A 17 -11.25 0.77 18.13
N LYS A 18 -10.73 2.01 18.14
CA LYS A 18 -9.44 2.35 17.51
C LYS A 18 -8.28 1.52 18.06
N LEU A 19 -8.17 1.35 19.38
CA LEU A 19 -7.12 0.51 19.97
C LEU A 19 -7.21 -0.95 19.52
N CYS A 20 -8.41 -1.45 19.22
CA CYS A 20 -8.62 -2.81 18.75
C CYS A 20 -8.24 -2.93 17.27
N GLU A 21 -8.66 -1.97 16.44
CA GLU A 21 -8.26 -1.86 15.03
C GLU A 21 -6.73 -1.73 14.88
N GLU A 22 -6.08 -0.92 15.74
CA GLU A 22 -4.62 -0.77 15.78
C GLU A 22 -3.93 -2.10 16.13
N ARG A 23 -4.43 -2.84 17.12
CA ARG A 23 -3.88 -4.15 17.52
C ARG A 23 -4.05 -5.22 16.44
N ASP A 24 -5.18 -5.23 15.75
CA ASP A 24 -5.44 -6.17 14.67
C ASP A 24 -4.52 -5.88 13.47
N PHE A 25 -4.29 -4.59 13.17
CA PHE A 25 -3.33 -4.20 12.14
C PHE A 25 -1.88 -4.52 12.53
N GLU A 26 -1.49 -4.29 13.78
CA GLU A 26 -0.15 -4.64 14.30
C GLU A 26 0.15 -6.12 14.07
N TYR A 27 -0.78 -7.01 14.43
CA TYR A 27 -0.64 -8.44 14.19
C TYR A 27 -0.47 -8.77 12.69
N ILE A 28 -1.26 -8.15 11.82
CA ILE A 28 -1.13 -8.31 10.36
C ILE A 28 0.24 -7.84 9.89
N PHE A 29 0.68 -6.67 10.34
CA PHE A 29 1.96 -6.08 9.94
C PHE A 29 3.11 -6.98 10.36
N GLU A 30 3.20 -7.38 11.63
CA GLU A 30 4.27 -8.24 12.14
C GLU A 30 4.31 -9.60 11.42
N THR A 31 3.14 -10.17 11.15
CA THR A 31 3.02 -11.49 10.50
C THR A 31 3.46 -11.46 9.03
N TYR A 32 3.10 -10.40 8.30
CA TYR A 32 3.23 -10.40 6.83
C TYR A 32 4.30 -9.47 6.28
N TYR A 33 4.81 -8.50 7.05
CA TYR A 33 5.73 -7.47 6.56
C TYR A 33 6.92 -8.07 5.82
N LYS A 34 7.64 -9.00 6.45
CA LYS A 34 8.82 -9.64 5.86
C LYS A 34 8.49 -10.38 4.55
N ARG A 35 7.33 -11.02 4.47
CA ARG A 35 6.90 -11.79 3.29
C ARG A 35 6.54 -10.86 2.14
N VAL A 36 5.81 -9.78 2.41
CA VAL A 36 5.46 -8.74 1.43
C VAL A 36 6.72 -8.03 0.93
N TYR A 37 7.58 -7.59 1.85
CA TYR A 37 8.85 -6.96 1.52
C TYR A 37 9.71 -7.83 0.61
N ASN A 38 9.93 -9.10 0.98
CA ASN A 38 10.71 -10.02 0.18
C ASN A 38 10.10 -10.23 -1.22
N TYR A 39 8.77 -10.41 -1.30
CA TYR A 39 8.08 -10.54 -2.58
C TYR A 39 8.29 -9.34 -3.50
N ILE A 40 8.21 -8.12 -2.96
CA ILE A 40 8.44 -6.88 -3.72
C ILE A 40 9.92 -6.75 -4.10
N TYR A 41 10.83 -6.99 -3.15
CA TYR A 41 12.27 -6.90 -3.35
C TYR A 41 12.75 -7.85 -4.45
N TYR A 42 12.30 -9.11 -4.46
CA TYR A 42 12.64 -10.07 -5.52
C TYR A 42 12.19 -9.63 -6.92
N ARG A 43 11.16 -8.78 -7.02
CA ARG A 43 10.61 -8.32 -8.30
C ARG A 43 11.30 -7.06 -8.81
N ILE A 44 11.72 -6.17 -7.92
CA ILE A 44 12.20 -4.82 -8.26
C ILE A 44 13.72 -4.70 -8.11
N ASN A 45 14.31 -5.51 -7.23
CA ASN A 45 15.75 -5.54 -6.94
C ASN A 45 16.33 -4.17 -6.54
N CYS A 46 15.52 -3.33 -5.89
CA CYS A 46 15.91 -2.05 -5.33
C CYS A 46 15.41 -1.97 -3.89
N LYS A 47 16.32 -1.81 -2.93
CA LYS A 47 15.98 -1.76 -1.50
C LYS A 47 15.02 -0.62 -1.18
N CYS A 48 15.40 0.62 -1.55
CA CYS A 48 14.59 1.81 -1.23
C CYS A 48 13.18 1.72 -1.84
N SER A 49 13.08 1.31 -3.11
CA SER A 49 11.77 1.14 -3.75
C SER A 49 10.97 -0.01 -3.15
N ALA A 50 11.62 -1.09 -2.72
CA ALA A 50 10.92 -2.19 -2.06
C ALA A 50 10.35 -1.78 -0.69
N GLU A 51 11.11 -1.03 0.10
CA GLU A 51 10.64 -0.48 1.39
C GLU A 51 9.43 0.44 1.18
N ASP A 52 9.54 1.41 0.25
CA ASP A 52 8.46 2.35 -0.06
C ASP A 52 7.18 1.65 -0.54
N LEU A 53 7.30 0.74 -1.51
CA LEU A 53 6.13 0.01 -2.02
C LEU A 53 5.54 -0.95 -0.99
N THR A 54 6.35 -1.48 -0.08
CA THR A 54 5.83 -2.29 1.05
C THR A 54 4.97 -1.43 1.95
N SER A 55 5.41 -0.22 2.30
CA SER A 55 4.60 0.74 3.07
C SER A 55 3.27 1.04 2.37
N GLN A 56 3.30 1.29 1.06
CA GLN A 56 2.07 1.51 0.27
C GLN A 56 1.12 0.29 0.28
N VAL A 57 1.64 -0.94 0.37
CA VAL A 57 0.78 -2.13 0.51
C VAL A 57 0.02 -2.07 1.82
N PHE A 58 0.72 -1.86 2.93
CA PHE A 58 0.10 -1.86 4.25
C PHE A 58 -0.84 -0.67 4.47
N GLU A 59 -0.54 0.50 3.89
CA GLU A 59 -1.49 1.61 3.80
C GLU A 59 -2.79 1.20 3.10
N LYS A 60 -2.69 0.55 1.92
CA LYS A 60 -3.88 0.07 1.20
C LYS A 60 -4.62 -1.05 1.94
N VAL A 61 -3.91 -1.89 2.69
CA VAL A 61 -4.52 -2.92 3.52
C VAL A 61 -5.35 -2.26 4.61
N MET A 62 -4.80 -1.28 5.33
CA MET A 62 -5.51 -0.53 6.38
C MET A 62 -6.80 0.10 5.83
N ILE A 63 -6.74 0.73 4.65
CA ILE A 63 -7.91 1.35 4.01
C ILE A 63 -8.96 0.32 3.55
N LYS A 64 -8.55 -0.90 3.18
CA LYS A 64 -9.42 -1.89 2.54
C LYS A 64 -9.80 -3.06 3.43
N ILE A 65 -9.34 -3.11 4.67
CA ILE A 65 -9.49 -4.27 5.54
C ILE A 65 -10.97 -4.65 5.73
N ASP A 66 -11.87 -3.66 5.82
CA ASP A 66 -13.32 -3.86 5.95
C ASP A 66 -13.97 -4.51 4.71
N THR A 67 -13.29 -4.48 3.57
CA THR A 67 -13.76 -5.10 2.32
C THR A 67 -13.32 -6.57 2.19
N TYR A 68 -12.43 -7.01 3.07
CA TYR A 68 -11.96 -8.40 3.09
C TYR A 68 -13.10 -9.34 3.48
N SER A 69 -13.17 -10.48 2.80
CA SER A 69 -14.14 -11.51 3.09
C SER A 69 -13.50 -12.88 2.93
N GLU A 70 -13.40 -13.60 4.04
CA GLU A 70 -12.82 -14.95 4.09
C GLU A 70 -13.56 -15.94 3.17
N LYS A 71 -14.86 -15.71 2.93
CA LYS A 71 -15.67 -16.50 1.98
C LYS A 71 -15.18 -16.41 0.53
N LYS A 72 -14.50 -15.32 0.15
CA LYS A 72 -13.99 -15.10 -1.22
C LYS A 72 -12.59 -15.65 -1.41
N SER A 73 -11.71 -15.49 -0.42
CA SER A 73 -10.33 -15.93 -0.49
C SER A 73 -9.63 -15.93 0.87
N PRO A 74 -8.59 -16.75 1.06
CA PRO A 74 -7.67 -16.60 2.18
C PRO A 74 -7.08 -15.19 2.24
N PHE A 75 -6.78 -14.70 3.46
CA PHE A 75 -6.24 -13.37 3.67
C PHE A 75 -4.94 -13.12 2.89
N GLU A 76 -4.03 -14.09 2.88
CA GLU A 76 -2.77 -14.01 2.13
C GLU A 76 -3.01 -13.75 0.64
N THR A 77 -3.94 -14.47 0.02
CA THR A 77 -4.27 -14.30 -1.39
C THR A 77 -4.76 -12.88 -1.68
N TRP A 78 -5.62 -12.35 -0.81
CA TRP A 78 -6.11 -10.97 -0.92
C TRP A 78 -4.98 -9.95 -0.72
N LEU A 79 -4.15 -10.12 0.30
CA LEU A 79 -2.98 -9.26 0.58
C LEU A 79 -1.99 -9.22 -0.60
N PHE A 80 -1.60 -10.39 -1.11
CA PHE A 80 -0.65 -10.47 -2.23
C PHE A 80 -1.26 -9.97 -3.55
N SER A 81 -2.59 -9.95 -3.68
CA SER A 81 -3.25 -9.28 -4.80
C SER A 81 -3.03 -7.76 -4.77
N ILE A 82 -3.08 -7.14 -3.59
CA ILE A 82 -2.78 -5.71 -3.40
C ILE A 82 -1.31 -5.45 -3.75
N ALA A 83 -0.38 -6.25 -3.20
CA ALA A 83 1.05 -6.13 -3.49
C ALA A 83 1.37 -6.31 -4.97
N ARG A 84 0.75 -7.28 -5.64
CA ARG A 84 0.87 -7.48 -7.09
C ARG A 84 0.43 -6.24 -7.86
N ASN A 85 -0.70 -5.64 -7.50
CA ASN A 85 -1.22 -4.45 -8.18
C ASN A 85 -0.29 -3.26 -8.02
N ILE A 86 0.21 -3.00 -6.81
CA ILE A 86 1.19 -1.93 -6.55
C ILE A 86 2.46 -2.12 -7.38
N VAL A 87 3.03 -3.33 -7.40
CA VAL A 87 4.23 -3.62 -8.21
C VAL A 87 3.95 -3.42 -9.71
N ASN A 88 2.78 -3.81 -10.20
CA ASN A 88 2.40 -3.59 -11.59
C ASN A 88 2.30 -2.10 -11.92
N ASP A 89 1.71 -1.31 -11.02
CA ASP A 89 1.57 0.14 -11.19
C ASP A 89 2.93 0.85 -11.16
N TYR A 90 3.86 0.41 -10.31
CA TYR A 90 5.25 0.83 -10.32
C TYR A 90 5.93 0.57 -11.67
N PHE A 91 5.81 -0.64 -12.23
CA PHE A 91 6.39 -0.90 -13.56
C PHE A 91 5.71 -0.10 -14.68
N ARG A 92 4.40 0.16 -14.56
CA ARG A 92 3.67 1.03 -15.51
C ARG A 92 4.18 2.47 -15.44
N SER A 93 4.47 3.01 -14.25
CA SER A 93 5.01 4.37 -14.12
C SER A 93 6.41 4.47 -14.71
N LEU A 94 7.29 3.51 -14.44
CA LEU A 94 8.63 3.47 -15.02
C LEU A 94 8.61 3.45 -16.56
N LYS A 95 7.68 2.69 -17.16
CA LYS A 95 7.52 2.66 -18.63
C LYS A 95 7.05 4.00 -19.21
N ARG A 96 6.20 4.74 -18.50
CA ARG A 96 5.78 6.10 -18.92
C ARG A 96 6.93 7.11 -18.82
N HIS A 97 7.84 6.89 -17.88
CA HIS A 97 9.04 7.71 -17.70
C HIS A 97 10.29 7.16 -18.41
N LYS A 98 10.12 6.29 -19.42
CA LYS A 98 11.24 5.93 -20.30
C LYS A 98 11.72 7.22 -20.97
N PHE A 99 12.88 7.70 -20.56
CA PHE A 99 13.55 8.82 -21.18
C PHE A 99 13.73 8.51 -22.67
N PHE A 100 13.03 9.25 -23.53
CA PHE A 100 13.47 9.41 -24.91
C PHE A 100 14.72 10.27 -24.87
N SER A 101 15.79 9.85 -25.54
CA SER A 101 16.92 10.73 -25.73
C SER A 101 16.44 11.97 -26.51
N LEU A 102 16.94 13.15 -26.18
CA LEU A 102 16.61 14.36 -26.94
C LEU A 102 17.01 14.21 -28.41
N ASP A 103 18.06 13.42 -28.67
CA ASP A 103 18.50 13.06 -30.01
C ASP A 103 17.42 12.27 -30.78
N SER A 104 16.75 11.32 -30.12
CA SER A 104 15.62 10.56 -30.71
C SER A 104 14.39 11.44 -30.99
N ILE A 105 14.20 12.52 -30.22
CA ILE A 105 13.12 13.50 -30.48
C ILE A 105 13.47 14.37 -31.70
N LYS A 106 14.76 14.72 -31.85
CA LYS A 106 15.25 15.52 -32.97
C LYS A 106 15.04 14.81 -34.32
N GLU A 107 15.19 13.49 -34.36
CA GLU A 107 14.94 12.69 -35.56
C GLU A 107 13.46 12.69 -35.97
N LEU A 108 12.53 12.57 -35.01
CA LEU A 108 11.08 12.57 -35.30
C LEU A 108 10.59 13.90 -35.85
N ILE A 109 11.08 15.03 -35.33
CA ILE A 109 10.73 16.37 -35.80
C ILE A 109 11.37 16.66 -37.17
N SER A 110 12.52 16.05 -37.47
CA SER A 110 13.21 16.25 -38.75
C SER A 110 12.56 15.48 -39.91
N MET A 111 11.68 14.50 -39.62
CA MET A 111 10.94 13.72 -40.63
C MET A 111 9.63 14.39 -41.08
N GLU A 112 9.24 15.50 -40.46
CA GLU A 112 8.00 16.24 -40.77
C GLU A 112 8.23 17.43 -41.73
N ARG A 113 9.30 17.38 -42.53
CA ARG A 113 9.65 18.43 -43.50
C ARG A 113 9.81 17.89 -44.92
#